data_AF-A0A4Q6B3C9-F1
#
_entry.id   AF-A0A4Q6B3C9-F1
#
_cell.length_a   1.000
_cell.length_b   1.000
_cell.length_c   1.000
_cell.angle_alpha   90.00
_cell.angle_beta   90.00
_cell.angle_gamma   90.00
#
_symmetry.space_group_name_H-M   'P 1'
#
loop_
_entity.id
_entity.type
_entity.pdbx_description
1 polymer ?
#
loop_
_entity_poly.entity_id
_entity_poly.type
_entity_poly.pdbx_seq_one_letter_code
_entity_poly.pdbx_strand_id
1 'polypeptide(L)'
;MSDFNPKTDEQTAKSASAVLGLKFGLGSALLLSFIMSCSNPIAKPSLASRTGSDAQPATDEPEGDDTEEVDSEDADVVTNNGAQTTSGGTTTGTGTQTGTGTTTQTGTGTGTGTTTQVPPTDGTPAIGSTDNGWKLVWSDEFNGTTLDETKWTYEVQKPGWVNNELQNYTNKRKENVRLENGHLVIEARKDKFEGHDYSSGRIKTQAKHSWKYGRIEARMQLPGGLGTWPAFWMMPEDQSKGWPLCGEIDIMEEVGFEQDAIHATVHTAKYNWANNNVKTASVPTAGVTTGYHTYTMEWYEDHMDGFVDGKKYFTVKNEGTGEDSWPFNKNFHVIFNLAVGGVWGGMNGVDANIWPRAMLVDWVRVYQK
;
A
#
# COMPACT_ATOMS: atom_id res chain seq x y z
N MET A 1 40.15 66.69 -43.91
CA MET A 1 39.22 67.84 -43.82
C MET A 1 37.83 67.22 -43.81
N SER A 2 37.29 66.97 -42.60
CA SER A 2 36.36 67.86 -41.87
C SER A 2 34.97 67.81 -42.52
N ASP A 3 33.85 67.71 -41.84
CA ASP A 3 33.55 67.52 -40.44
C ASP A 3 32.07 67.12 -40.36
N PHE A 4 31.70 66.62 -39.20
CA PHE A 4 30.35 66.32 -38.76
C PHE A 4 29.57 67.61 -38.40
N ASN A 5 28.24 67.48 -38.27
CA ASN A 5 27.25 68.33 -37.56
C ASN A 5 26.54 69.44 -38.40
N PRO A 6 25.23 69.75 -38.20
CA PRO A 6 24.63 70.08 -36.89
C PRO A 6 23.24 69.48 -36.54
N LYS A 7 22.97 69.57 -35.24
CA LYS A 7 21.72 69.33 -34.49
C LYS A 7 20.52 70.17 -34.95
N THR A 8 19.30 69.69 -34.68
CA THR A 8 18.18 70.48 -34.10
C THR A 8 17.21 69.58 -33.33
N ASP A 9 16.79 70.08 -32.16
CA ASP A 9 15.83 69.53 -31.20
C ASP A 9 14.38 69.51 -31.72
N GLU A 10 13.55 68.54 -31.29
CA GLU A 10 12.18 68.83 -30.83
C GLU A 10 11.57 67.65 -30.03
N GLN A 11 11.01 67.96 -28.86
CA GLN A 11 10.21 67.05 -28.02
C GLN A 11 8.86 66.74 -28.68
N THR A 12 8.39 65.50 -28.59
CA THR A 12 6.93 65.21 -28.59
C THR A 12 6.60 63.90 -27.86
N ALA A 13 5.37 63.87 -27.36
CA ALA A 13 4.93 63.11 -26.20
C ALA A 13 4.39 61.70 -26.48
N LYS A 14 4.39 60.89 -25.41
CA LYS A 14 3.46 59.82 -25.01
C LYS A 14 2.69 59.08 -26.12
N SER A 15 2.90 57.76 -26.19
CA SER A 15 1.79 56.79 -26.28
C SER A 15 2.25 55.44 -25.73
N ALA A 16 1.49 54.92 -24.78
CA ALA A 16 1.63 53.58 -24.25
C ALA A 16 1.04 52.56 -25.24
N SER A 17 1.70 51.43 -25.43
CA SER A 17 1.04 50.21 -25.87
C SER A 17 1.81 49.00 -25.32
N ALA A 18 1.20 48.35 -24.33
CA ALA A 18 1.67 47.10 -23.76
C ALA A 18 1.30 45.96 -24.71
N VAL A 19 2.30 45.17 -25.12
CA VAL A 19 2.10 43.96 -25.90
C VAL A 19 1.72 42.83 -24.94
N LEU A 20 0.45 42.43 -25.01
CA LEU A 20 -0.10 41.27 -24.31
C LEU A 20 0.28 40.01 -25.10
N GLY A 21 1.15 39.18 -24.51
CA GLY A 21 1.48 37.86 -25.04
C GLY A 21 0.31 36.89 -24.85
N LEU A 22 -0.27 36.42 -25.95
CA LEU A 22 -1.26 35.35 -26.00
C LEU A 22 -0.65 34.04 -25.49
N LYS A 23 -1.18 33.51 -24.38
CA LYS A 23 -1.07 32.09 -24.03
C LYS A 23 -2.17 31.33 -24.76
N PHE A 24 -1.81 30.37 -25.59
CA PHE A 24 -2.74 29.40 -26.14
C PHE A 24 -3.23 28.47 -25.02
N GLY A 25 -4.52 28.58 -24.70
CA GLY A 25 -5.24 27.55 -23.97
C GLY A 25 -5.68 26.46 -24.95
N LEU A 26 -5.33 25.21 -24.66
CA LEU A 26 -5.99 24.03 -25.19
C LEU A 26 -6.38 23.19 -23.98
N GLY A 27 -7.59 23.47 -23.49
CA GLY A 27 -8.32 22.52 -22.69
C GLY A 27 -8.83 21.42 -23.61
N SER A 28 -8.41 20.19 -23.35
CA SER A 28 -9.15 19.01 -23.78
C SER A 28 -9.67 18.34 -22.51
N ALA A 29 -10.87 18.76 -22.10
CA ALA A 29 -11.70 17.96 -21.22
C ALA A 29 -12.18 16.76 -22.05
N LEU A 30 -11.49 15.63 -21.95
CA LEU A 30 -12.10 14.36 -22.34
C LEU A 30 -13.07 13.96 -21.23
N LEU A 31 -14.35 14.09 -21.54
CA LEU A 31 -15.46 13.61 -20.73
C LEU A 31 -15.39 12.07 -20.69
N LEU A 32 -14.81 11.49 -19.64
CA LEU A 32 -14.87 10.06 -19.39
C LEU A 32 -16.06 9.77 -18.46
N SER A 33 -17.10 9.18 -19.03
CA SER A 33 -18.21 8.61 -18.29
C SER A 33 -17.68 7.45 -17.41
N PHE A 34 -17.65 7.65 -16.10
CA PHE A 34 -17.40 6.59 -15.13
C PHE A 34 -18.69 5.81 -14.88
N ILE A 35 -18.70 4.53 -15.26
CA ILE A 35 -19.57 3.53 -14.66
C ILE A 35 -18.68 2.37 -14.28
N MET A 36 -18.47 2.13 -12.99
CA MET A 36 -18.12 0.78 -12.55
C MET A 36 -18.68 0.42 -11.17
N SER A 37 -19.51 -0.62 -11.27
CA SER A 37 -20.00 -1.57 -10.29
C SER A 37 -19.33 -1.60 -8.91
N CYS A 38 -19.97 -0.98 -7.93
CA CYS A 38 -20.03 -1.56 -6.59
C CYS A 38 -21.13 -2.63 -6.61
N SER A 39 -20.76 -3.89 -6.82
CA SER A 39 -21.63 -5.02 -6.51
C SER A 39 -20.78 -6.25 -6.21
N ASN A 40 -20.64 -6.56 -4.92
CA ASN A 40 -20.50 -7.95 -4.51
C ASN A 40 -21.82 -8.65 -4.87
N PRO A 41 -21.82 -9.80 -5.56
CA PRO A 41 -23.04 -10.57 -5.76
C PRO A 41 -23.44 -11.18 -4.41
N ILE A 42 -24.39 -10.54 -3.73
CA ILE A 42 -25.18 -11.22 -2.71
C ILE A 42 -25.99 -12.29 -3.47
N ALA A 43 -25.68 -13.56 -3.22
CA ALA A 43 -26.49 -14.68 -3.67
C ALA A 43 -27.93 -14.45 -3.19
N LYS A 44 -28.86 -14.24 -4.12
CA LYS A 44 -30.29 -14.22 -3.80
C LYS A 44 -30.74 -15.65 -3.49
N PRO A 45 -31.46 -15.90 -2.39
CA PRO A 45 -32.10 -17.18 -2.15
C PRO A 45 -33.22 -17.39 -3.18
N SER A 46 -33.24 -18.56 -3.81
CA SER A 46 -34.31 -18.95 -4.73
C SER A 46 -35.63 -19.10 -3.97
N LEU A 47 -36.57 -18.19 -4.23
CA LEU A 47 -37.99 -18.36 -3.93
C LEU A 47 -38.57 -19.39 -4.89
N ALA A 48 -38.71 -20.63 -4.46
CA ALA A 48 -39.53 -21.62 -5.14
C ALA A 48 -40.99 -21.46 -4.67
N SER A 49 -41.84 -21.02 -5.59
CA SER A 49 -43.28 -20.95 -5.44
C SER A 49 -43.90 -22.35 -5.31
N ARG A 50 -44.68 -22.55 -4.23
CA ARG A 50 -45.63 -23.65 -4.09
C ARG A 50 -46.76 -23.49 -5.10
N THR A 51 -46.98 -24.51 -5.92
CA THR A 51 -48.30 -24.89 -6.45
C THR A 51 -48.40 -26.41 -6.35
N GLY A 52 -49.34 -26.90 -5.55
CA GLY A 52 -49.63 -28.32 -5.42
C GLY A 52 -50.69 -28.76 -6.42
N SER A 53 -50.61 -30.02 -6.84
CA SER A 53 -51.75 -30.91 -7.08
C SER A 53 -51.25 -32.32 -7.41
N ASP A 54 -51.77 -33.27 -6.64
CA ASP A 54 -52.17 -34.64 -7.00
C ASP A 54 -51.19 -35.83 -7.05
N ALA A 55 -51.63 -36.84 -6.27
CA ALA A 55 -51.63 -38.28 -6.48
C ALA A 55 -50.35 -39.13 -6.22
N GLN A 56 -50.43 -39.88 -5.11
CA GLN A 56 -49.76 -41.17 -4.81
C GLN A 56 -50.43 -42.34 -5.59
N PRO A 57 -50.00 -43.64 -5.52
CA PRO A 57 -48.91 -44.28 -4.75
C PRO A 57 -48.13 -45.43 -5.49
N ALA A 58 -47.33 -46.18 -4.72
CA ALA A 58 -46.80 -47.55 -4.89
C ALA A 58 -45.44 -47.68 -5.63
N THR A 59 -44.45 -48.50 -5.23
CA THR A 59 -44.33 -49.60 -4.24
C THR A 59 -42.83 -49.96 -4.07
N ASP A 60 -42.55 -50.73 -3.01
CA ASP A 60 -41.44 -51.68 -2.79
C ASP A 60 -40.06 -51.18 -2.28
N GLU A 61 -39.76 -51.61 -1.04
CA GLU A 61 -38.44 -51.80 -0.42
C GLU A 61 -37.75 -53.09 -0.97
N PRO A 62 -36.69 -53.67 -0.35
CA PRO A 62 -35.58 -53.15 0.50
C PRO A 62 -34.19 -53.67 0.00
N GLU A 63 -33.12 -53.35 0.75
CA GLU A 63 -31.92 -54.16 1.11
C GLU A 63 -30.74 -53.18 1.34
N GLY A 64 -30.13 -53.09 2.53
CA GLY A 64 -29.39 -54.13 3.26
C GLY A 64 -27.89 -53.83 3.05
N ASP A 65 -27.27 -52.98 3.87
CA ASP A 65 -26.54 -53.28 5.12
C ASP A 65 -25.10 -53.82 4.93
N ASP A 66 -24.23 -53.33 5.82
CA ASP A 66 -22.92 -53.82 6.24
C ASP A 66 -21.61 -53.59 5.43
N THR A 67 -20.84 -52.63 5.96
CA THR A 67 -19.47 -52.76 6.56
C THR A 67 -18.43 -53.71 5.93
N GLU A 68 -17.20 -53.22 5.68
CA GLU A 68 -16.03 -53.34 6.58
C GLU A 68 -14.71 -52.91 5.89
N GLU A 69 -13.73 -52.68 6.76
CA GLU A 69 -12.38 -52.13 6.58
C GLU A 69 -11.42 -52.99 5.74
N VAL A 70 -10.35 -52.37 5.23
CA VAL A 70 -9.02 -52.99 5.23
C VAL A 70 -7.95 -51.92 5.47
N ASP A 71 -7.29 -52.05 6.62
CA ASP A 71 -6.02 -51.44 7.00
C ASP A 71 -4.85 -52.28 6.43
N SER A 72 -3.73 -51.66 6.07
CA SER A 72 -2.42 -52.34 6.06
C SER A 72 -1.27 -51.33 5.95
N GLU A 73 -0.60 -51.15 7.09
CA GLU A 73 0.83 -50.88 7.19
C GLU A 73 1.62 -52.10 6.67
N ASP A 74 2.79 -51.90 6.04
CA ASP A 74 4.04 -52.39 6.62
C ASP A 74 5.29 -51.86 5.89
N ALA A 75 6.34 -51.71 6.68
CA ALA A 75 7.68 -51.28 6.31
C ALA A 75 8.51 -52.45 5.72
N ASP A 76 9.59 -52.14 4.99
CA ASP A 76 10.91 -52.57 5.45
C ASP A 76 12.11 -51.93 4.71
N VAL A 77 13.15 -51.76 5.52
CA VAL A 77 14.52 -51.28 5.24
C VAL A 77 15.40 -52.46 4.82
N VAL A 78 16.54 -52.23 4.15
CA VAL A 78 17.87 -52.87 4.44
C VAL A 78 18.96 -52.47 3.41
N THR A 79 19.94 -51.68 3.90
CA THR A 79 21.43 -51.75 3.79
C THR A 79 22.13 -51.78 2.42
N ASN A 80 23.41 -51.44 2.20
CA ASN A 80 24.54 -50.81 2.89
C ASN A 80 25.63 -50.65 1.82
N ASN A 81 26.48 -49.62 1.88
CA ASN A 81 27.92 -49.82 1.65
C ASN A 81 28.71 -48.62 2.18
N GLY A 82 29.64 -48.91 3.09
CA GLY A 82 30.54 -47.94 3.69
C GLY A 82 31.89 -47.88 2.99
N ALA A 83 32.66 -46.85 3.32
CA ALA A 83 34.12 -46.86 3.29
C ALA A 83 34.66 -45.80 4.27
N GLN A 84 35.54 -46.23 5.18
CA GLN A 84 36.34 -45.43 6.11
C GLN A 84 37.74 -46.08 6.07
N THR A 85 38.86 -45.44 5.72
CA THR A 85 39.85 -44.71 6.57
C THR A 85 41.18 -44.72 5.78
N THR A 86 42.11 -43.74 5.83
CA THR A 86 43.15 -43.56 6.88
C THR A 86 44.09 -42.36 6.58
N SER A 87 44.50 -41.66 7.66
CA SER A 87 45.78 -40.97 8.05
C SER A 87 46.52 -39.99 7.10
N GLY A 88 47.20 -38.90 7.53
CA GLY A 88 47.60 -38.37 8.84
C GLY A 88 48.54 -37.14 8.73
N GLY A 89 48.90 -36.51 9.87
CA GLY A 89 50.01 -35.52 10.09
C GLY A 89 49.60 -34.03 10.09
N THR A 90 49.44 -33.28 11.20
CA THR A 90 50.36 -32.76 12.27
C THR A 90 51.12 -31.46 11.92
N THR A 91 50.76 -30.33 12.56
CA THR A 91 51.60 -29.39 13.38
C THR A 91 50.77 -28.11 13.72
N THR A 92 50.38 -27.87 14.98
CA THR A 92 51.04 -27.11 16.08
C THR A 92 50.87 -25.58 16.01
N GLY A 93 50.22 -25.01 17.04
CA GLY A 93 50.15 -23.57 17.29
C GLY A 93 49.36 -23.24 18.56
N THR A 94 50.06 -23.18 19.69
CA THR A 94 49.64 -22.94 21.08
C THR A 94 49.21 -21.51 21.40
N GLY A 95 48.26 -21.35 22.33
CA GLY A 95 47.99 -20.13 23.10
C GLY A 95 46.91 -20.37 24.17
N THR A 96 47.24 -20.18 25.45
CA THR A 96 46.56 -20.72 26.63
C THR A 96 46.09 -19.61 27.60
N GLN A 97 44.89 -19.81 28.19
CA GLN A 97 44.33 -19.31 29.48
C GLN A 97 44.08 -17.79 29.62
N THR A 98 43.12 -17.27 30.41
CA THR A 98 42.40 -17.72 31.63
C THR A 98 41.14 -16.85 31.74
N GLY A 99 39.97 -17.29 32.19
CA GLY A 99 39.65 -17.35 33.62
C GLY A 99 38.14 -17.13 33.87
N THR A 100 37.62 -17.92 34.79
CA THR A 100 36.24 -18.16 35.21
C THR A 100 35.64 -17.07 36.12
N GLY A 101 34.33 -16.90 36.04
CA GLY A 101 33.52 -16.20 37.04
C GLY A 101 32.09 -16.73 37.08
N THR A 102 31.85 -17.75 37.91
CA THR A 102 30.53 -18.30 38.24
C THR A 102 30.01 -17.61 39.51
N THR A 103 28.77 -17.12 39.51
CA THR A 103 28.05 -16.80 40.74
C THR A 103 26.66 -17.41 40.65
N THR A 104 26.39 -18.34 41.54
CA THR A 104 25.09 -18.93 41.82
C THR A 104 24.35 -18.04 42.82
N GLN A 105 23.10 -17.67 42.52
CA GLN A 105 22.12 -17.34 43.54
C GLN A 105 20.83 -18.10 43.29
N THR A 106 20.34 -18.71 44.36
CA THR A 106 19.12 -19.51 44.46
C THR A 106 18.06 -18.68 45.18
N GLY A 107 16.81 -18.65 44.72
CA GLY A 107 15.70 -18.19 45.55
C GLY A 107 14.41 -17.73 44.85
N THR A 108 13.46 -18.66 44.75
CA THR A 108 11.99 -18.53 44.95
C THR A 108 11.17 -17.56 44.09
N GLY A 109 10.23 -18.13 43.32
CA GLY A 109 9.38 -17.40 42.38
C GLY A 109 8.05 -16.88 42.93
N THR A 110 7.41 -16.09 42.07
CA THR A 110 5.95 -15.94 41.95
C THR A 110 5.66 -15.57 40.51
N GLY A 111 4.80 -16.35 39.84
CA GLY A 111 4.47 -16.18 38.45
C GLY A 111 3.56 -14.99 38.20
N THR A 112 3.93 -14.17 37.23
CA THR A 112 3.04 -13.32 36.45
C THR A 112 3.51 -13.43 35.01
N GLY A 113 2.64 -13.96 34.15
CA GLY A 113 2.90 -14.14 32.72
C GLY A 113 3.29 -12.80 32.09
N THR A 114 4.58 -12.65 31.85
CA THR A 114 5.14 -11.50 31.15
C THR A 114 5.30 -11.96 29.72
N THR A 115 4.48 -11.43 28.81
CA THR A 115 4.77 -11.47 27.38
C THR A 115 6.17 -10.89 27.20
N THR A 116 7.13 -11.73 26.81
CA THR A 116 8.50 -11.31 26.53
C THR A 116 8.46 -10.39 25.32
N GLN A 117 8.29 -9.10 25.56
CA GLN A 117 8.46 -8.07 24.56
C GLN A 117 9.96 -8.03 24.26
N VAL A 118 10.33 -8.52 23.07
CA VAL A 118 11.68 -8.34 22.52
C VAL A 118 11.97 -6.84 22.57
N PRO A 119 13.11 -6.40 23.13
CA PRO A 119 13.46 -4.99 23.16
C PRO A 119 13.48 -4.45 21.71
N PRO A 120 12.95 -3.24 21.46
CA PRO A 120 12.98 -2.66 20.12
C PRO A 120 14.42 -2.63 19.63
N THR A 121 14.65 -3.13 18.42
CA THR A 121 15.86 -2.86 17.65
C THR A 121 16.10 -1.34 17.63
N ASP A 122 17.34 -0.92 17.88
CA ASP A 122 17.74 0.49 18.04
C ASP A 122 17.01 1.41 17.04
N GLY A 123 16.01 2.17 17.52
CA GLY A 123 15.28 3.17 16.74
C GLY A 123 13.76 2.98 16.58
N THR A 124 13.18 1.81 16.90
CA THR A 124 11.71 1.63 16.87
C THR A 124 11.06 2.22 18.13
N PRO A 125 10.12 3.18 18.01
CA PRO A 125 9.38 3.70 19.16
C PRO A 125 8.46 2.64 19.76
N ALA A 126 8.41 2.56 21.09
CA ALA A 126 7.48 1.68 21.78
C ALA A 126 6.03 2.14 21.60
N ILE A 127 5.08 1.21 21.49
CA ILE A 127 3.65 1.53 21.54
C ILE A 127 3.36 2.32 22.83
N GLY A 128 2.65 3.43 22.70
CA GLY A 128 2.37 4.37 23.78
C GLY A 128 3.41 5.48 23.97
N SER A 129 4.54 5.44 23.25
CA SER A 129 5.47 6.58 23.19
C SER A 129 4.82 7.81 22.57
N THR A 130 5.29 8.99 22.97
CA THR A 130 4.72 10.27 22.53
C THR A 130 5.74 11.07 21.71
N ASP A 131 5.27 11.64 20.60
CA ASP A 131 6.02 12.57 19.74
C ASP A 131 5.16 13.81 19.50
N ASN A 132 5.59 14.98 19.99
CA ASN A 132 4.87 16.26 19.81
C ASN A 132 3.36 16.20 20.18
N GLY A 133 3.03 15.44 21.23
CA GLY A 133 1.66 15.25 21.70
C GLY A 133 0.87 14.14 20.98
N TRP A 134 1.45 13.51 19.96
CA TRP A 134 0.91 12.31 19.33
C TRP A 134 1.39 11.05 20.05
N LYS A 135 0.48 10.16 20.44
CA LYS A 135 0.78 8.88 21.07
C LYS A 135 0.75 7.76 20.03
N LEU A 136 1.83 6.97 19.92
CA LEU A 136 1.87 5.80 19.03
C LEU A 136 0.85 4.76 19.50
N VAL A 137 -0.11 4.39 18.65
CA VAL A 137 -1.16 3.41 18.98
C VAL A 137 -1.05 2.12 18.19
N TRP A 138 -0.40 2.15 17.03
CA TRP A 138 -0.19 0.98 16.20
C TRP A 138 1.00 1.18 15.26
N SER A 139 1.74 0.11 14.97
CA SER A 139 2.78 0.12 13.96
C SER A 139 3.02 -1.24 13.33
N ASP A 140 3.64 -1.22 12.16
CA ASP A 140 4.38 -2.34 11.62
C ASP A 140 5.76 -1.88 11.16
N GLU A 141 6.79 -2.54 11.67
CA GLU A 141 8.20 -2.25 11.41
C GLU A 141 8.81 -3.30 10.47
N PHE A 142 8.00 -4.26 10.00
CA PHE A 142 8.37 -5.25 9.00
C PHE A 142 9.64 -6.08 9.29
N ASN A 143 10.01 -6.19 10.57
CA ASN A 143 11.16 -6.98 11.07
C ASN A 143 10.92 -8.50 11.08
N GLY A 144 9.72 -8.95 10.72
CA GLY A 144 9.38 -10.37 10.63
C GLY A 144 9.97 -11.04 9.39
N THR A 145 9.80 -12.36 9.28
CA THR A 145 10.19 -13.14 8.09
C THR A 145 9.04 -13.30 7.09
N THR A 146 7.81 -13.05 7.52
CA THR A 146 6.58 -13.11 6.72
C THR A 146 5.65 -11.99 7.13
N LEU A 147 4.78 -11.56 6.21
CA LEU A 147 3.77 -10.55 6.50
C LEU A 147 2.89 -10.97 7.67
N ASP A 148 2.70 -10.08 8.64
CA ASP A 148 1.82 -10.34 9.78
C ASP A 148 0.36 -10.30 9.33
N GLU A 149 -0.24 -11.47 9.13
CA GLU A 149 -1.63 -11.58 8.71
C GLU A 149 -2.64 -11.22 9.81
N THR A 150 -2.22 -10.99 11.05
CA THR A 150 -3.09 -10.35 12.05
C THR A 150 -3.26 -8.86 11.77
N LYS A 151 -2.34 -8.26 11.02
CA LYS A 151 -2.34 -6.85 10.61
C LYS A 151 -2.80 -6.64 9.16
N TRP A 152 -2.40 -7.52 8.25
CA TRP A 152 -2.53 -7.30 6.80
C TRP A 152 -3.28 -8.40 6.08
N THR A 153 -4.11 -8.01 5.11
CA THR A 153 -4.81 -8.89 4.16
C THR A 153 -4.29 -8.62 2.76
N TYR A 154 -3.98 -9.67 2.01
CA TYR A 154 -3.70 -9.59 0.57
C TYR A 154 -5.00 -9.35 -0.19
N GLU A 155 -5.04 -8.32 -1.04
CA GLU A 155 -6.18 -8.05 -1.91
C GLU A 155 -5.88 -8.56 -3.32
N VAL A 156 -6.61 -9.60 -3.71
CA VAL A 156 -6.40 -10.34 -4.96
C VAL A 156 -7.38 -9.81 -6.00
N GLN A 157 -6.86 -9.26 -7.09
CA GLN A 157 -7.68 -8.64 -8.13
C GLN A 157 -7.04 -8.80 -9.50
N LYS A 158 -7.89 -9.05 -10.50
CA LYS A 158 -7.47 -9.20 -11.89
C LYS A 158 -7.19 -7.82 -12.53
N PRO A 159 -6.45 -7.78 -13.65
CA PRO A 159 -6.28 -6.56 -14.42
C PRO A 159 -7.61 -5.91 -14.80
N GLY A 160 -7.61 -4.58 -14.88
CA GLY A 160 -8.75 -3.78 -15.28
C GLY A 160 -9.80 -3.55 -14.19
N TRP A 161 -9.53 -3.93 -12.93
CA TRP A 161 -10.54 -3.94 -11.88
C TRP A 161 -11.18 -2.56 -11.60
N VAL A 162 -10.36 -1.52 -11.43
CA VAL A 162 -10.84 -0.16 -11.05
C VAL A 162 -10.41 0.91 -12.04
N ASN A 163 -9.11 0.98 -12.37
CA ASN A 163 -8.58 2.10 -13.16
C ASN A 163 -7.93 1.66 -14.48
N ASN A 164 -8.44 0.58 -15.11
CA ASN A 164 -7.80 -0.05 -16.29
C ASN A 164 -6.34 -0.46 -16.06
N GLU A 165 -5.98 -0.74 -14.81
CA GLU A 165 -4.65 -1.17 -14.39
C GLU A 165 -4.29 -2.54 -14.99
N LEU A 166 -3.01 -2.78 -15.28
CA LEU A 166 -2.57 -3.94 -16.06
C LEU A 166 -2.14 -5.15 -15.21
N GLN A 167 -1.91 -4.96 -13.91
CA GLN A 167 -1.42 -6.01 -13.02
C GLN A 167 -2.52 -6.92 -12.50
N ASN A 168 -2.16 -8.18 -12.29
CA ASN A 168 -2.88 -9.10 -11.42
C ASN A 168 -2.29 -8.96 -9.99
N TYR A 169 -3.10 -8.49 -9.03
CA TYR A 169 -2.69 -8.49 -7.62
C TYR A 169 -2.81 -9.90 -7.06
N THR A 170 -1.72 -10.39 -6.47
CA THR A 170 -1.54 -11.83 -6.16
C THR A 170 -1.84 -12.18 -4.69
N ASN A 171 -2.17 -13.45 -4.44
CA ASN A 171 -2.37 -13.98 -3.10
C ASN A 171 -1.08 -14.62 -2.56
N LYS A 172 -0.47 -14.04 -1.52
CA LYS A 172 0.68 -14.62 -0.79
C LYS A 172 1.87 -15.05 -1.67
N ARG A 173 2.04 -14.42 -2.83
CA ARG A 173 3.18 -14.71 -3.71
C ARG A 173 4.38 -13.89 -3.29
N LYS A 174 5.45 -14.57 -2.86
CA LYS A 174 6.67 -13.92 -2.31
C LYS A 174 7.35 -13.01 -3.32
N GLU A 175 7.24 -13.31 -4.61
CA GLU A 175 7.78 -12.48 -5.69
C GLU A 175 7.11 -11.11 -5.78
N ASN A 176 5.87 -10.97 -5.32
CA ASN A 176 5.13 -9.72 -5.36
C ASN A 176 5.00 -9.04 -3.99
N VAL A 177 4.93 -9.81 -2.90
CA VAL A 177 4.86 -9.28 -1.53
C VAL A 177 5.68 -10.16 -0.59
N ARG A 178 6.68 -9.57 0.05
CA ARG A 178 7.55 -10.27 1.01
C ARG A 178 8.12 -9.30 2.04
N LEU A 179 8.63 -9.85 3.14
CA LEU A 179 9.50 -9.13 4.06
C LEU A 179 10.95 -9.51 3.74
N GLU A 180 11.80 -8.51 3.56
CA GLU A 180 13.21 -8.68 3.19
C GLU A 180 14.03 -7.55 3.79
N ASN A 181 15.10 -7.87 4.51
CA ASN A 181 16.02 -6.90 5.13
C ASN A 181 15.34 -5.85 6.03
N GLY A 182 14.29 -6.24 6.77
CA GLY A 182 13.54 -5.32 7.65
C GLY A 182 12.57 -4.40 6.92
N HIS A 183 12.21 -4.74 5.67
CA HIS A 183 11.27 -3.95 4.87
C HIS A 183 10.15 -4.82 4.31
N LEU A 184 8.96 -4.25 4.19
CA LEU A 184 7.95 -4.76 3.27
C LEU A 184 8.37 -4.40 1.84
N VAL A 185 8.44 -5.40 0.99
CA VAL A 185 8.70 -5.26 -0.44
C VAL A 185 7.42 -5.58 -1.21
N ILE A 186 6.87 -4.59 -1.92
CA ILE A 186 5.79 -4.78 -2.90
C ILE A 186 6.40 -4.61 -4.29
N GLU A 187 6.45 -5.69 -5.06
CA GLU A 187 7.16 -5.75 -6.34
C GLU A 187 6.24 -6.09 -7.51
N ALA A 188 6.23 -5.21 -8.50
CA ALA A 188 5.57 -5.42 -9.76
C ALA A 188 6.51 -6.10 -10.74
N ARG A 189 5.98 -7.10 -11.45
CA ARG A 189 6.73 -7.95 -12.39
C ARG A 189 5.99 -8.07 -13.70
N LYS A 190 6.74 -8.30 -14.77
CA LYS A 190 6.22 -8.70 -16.09
C LYS A 190 6.53 -10.17 -16.31
N ASP A 191 5.67 -11.06 -15.82
CA ASP A 191 5.99 -12.49 -15.67
C ASP A 191 4.88 -13.44 -16.14
N LYS A 192 3.87 -12.94 -16.87
CA LYS A 192 2.78 -13.77 -17.43
C LYS A 192 2.01 -14.58 -16.37
N PHE A 193 1.99 -14.11 -15.12
CA PHE A 193 1.31 -14.79 -14.02
C PHE A 193 -0.18 -14.96 -14.32
N GLU A 194 -0.66 -16.21 -14.27
CA GLU A 194 -2.04 -16.60 -14.61
C GLU A 194 -2.52 -16.10 -15.99
N GLY A 195 -1.60 -15.97 -16.95
CA GLY A 195 -1.90 -15.51 -18.30
C GLY A 195 -1.99 -13.98 -18.46
N HIS A 196 -1.73 -13.22 -17.40
CA HIS A 196 -1.72 -11.76 -17.40
C HIS A 196 -0.29 -11.20 -17.46
N ASP A 197 -0.08 -10.15 -18.24
CA ASP A 197 1.26 -9.63 -18.55
C ASP A 197 2.04 -9.18 -17.32
N TYR A 198 1.34 -8.65 -16.32
CA TYR A 198 1.93 -8.10 -15.11
C TYR A 198 1.32 -8.73 -13.86
N SER A 199 2.14 -8.88 -12.83
CA SER A 199 1.72 -9.21 -11.46
C SER A 199 2.23 -8.17 -10.48
N SER A 200 1.51 -7.98 -9.36
CA SER A 200 1.93 -7.07 -8.29
C SER A 200 1.31 -7.46 -6.94
N GLY A 201 1.52 -6.62 -5.93
CA GLY A 201 0.96 -6.74 -4.60
C GLY A 201 0.06 -5.56 -4.22
N ARG A 202 -1.01 -5.88 -3.50
CA ARG A 202 -1.87 -4.93 -2.79
C ARG A 202 -2.22 -5.55 -1.45
N ILE A 203 -1.96 -4.81 -0.37
CA ILE A 203 -2.28 -5.25 0.99
C ILE A 203 -3.06 -4.16 1.71
N LYS A 204 -3.93 -4.57 2.63
CA LYS A 204 -4.77 -3.66 3.41
C LYS A 204 -4.94 -4.11 4.84
N THR A 205 -5.20 -3.17 5.74
CA THR A 205 -5.51 -3.45 7.16
C THR A 205 -7.02 -3.64 7.40
N GLN A 206 -7.85 -3.62 6.36
CA GLN A 206 -9.30 -3.75 6.45
C GLN A 206 -9.72 -4.96 7.29
N ALA A 207 -10.74 -4.78 8.15
CA ALA A 207 -11.26 -5.76 9.09
C ALA A 207 -10.26 -6.25 10.16
N LYS A 208 -9.08 -5.62 10.25
CA LYS A 208 -8.04 -5.91 11.25
C LYS A 208 -7.75 -4.67 12.08
N HIS A 209 -7.37 -3.59 11.41
CA HIS A 209 -7.09 -2.30 12.02
C HIS A 209 -7.60 -1.16 11.14
N SER A 210 -8.27 -0.21 11.79
CA SER A 210 -8.72 1.03 11.19
C SER A 210 -8.82 2.11 12.25
N TRP A 211 -8.73 3.36 11.82
CA TRP A 211 -8.66 4.52 12.71
C TRP A 211 -9.59 5.61 12.23
N LYS A 212 -10.13 6.36 13.19
CA LYS A 212 -10.74 7.66 12.94
C LYS A 212 -9.84 8.71 13.55
N TYR A 213 -9.36 9.63 12.71
CA TYR A 213 -8.37 10.65 13.07
C TYR A 213 -7.03 10.04 13.49
N GLY A 214 -5.98 10.86 13.43
CA GLY A 214 -4.64 10.44 13.80
C GLY A 214 -3.57 11.06 12.92
N ARG A 215 -2.32 10.76 13.25
CA ARG A 215 -1.18 10.91 12.33
C ARG A 215 -0.85 9.54 11.78
N ILE A 216 -1.02 9.37 10.48
CA ILE A 216 -0.73 8.15 9.75
C ILE A 216 0.49 8.43 8.89
N GLU A 217 1.58 7.71 9.13
CA GLU A 217 2.84 7.93 8.43
C GLU A 217 3.55 6.63 8.08
N ALA A 218 4.23 6.65 6.93
CA ALA A 218 5.06 5.54 6.49
C ALA A 218 6.38 6.07 5.91
N ARG A 219 7.46 5.35 6.17
CA ARG A 219 8.78 5.62 5.57
C ARG A 219 8.99 4.68 4.41
N MET A 220 9.11 5.22 3.20
CA MET A 220 9.08 4.43 1.97
C MET A 220 10.10 4.92 0.94
N GLN A 221 10.62 3.99 0.15
CA GLN A 221 11.32 4.24 -1.10
C GLN A 221 10.43 3.75 -2.26
N LEU A 222 10.25 4.60 -3.27
CA LEU A 222 9.33 4.35 -4.37
C LEU A 222 10.04 3.70 -5.57
N PRO A 223 9.34 2.92 -6.40
CA PRO A 223 9.86 2.50 -7.69
C PRO A 223 9.88 3.67 -8.66
N GLY A 224 10.87 3.69 -9.57
CA GLY A 224 10.85 4.58 -10.74
C GLY A 224 10.51 3.85 -12.02
N GLY A 225 10.11 4.62 -13.03
CA GLY A 225 10.01 4.18 -14.41
C GLY A 225 8.60 4.24 -14.98
N LEU A 226 8.53 4.54 -16.28
CA LEU A 226 7.27 4.76 -17.00
C LEU A 226 6.30 3.58 -16.84
N GLY A 227 5.14 3.85 -16.23
CA GLY A 227 4.09 2.87 -15.99
C GLY A 227 3.96 2.41 -14.54
N THR A 228 4.85 2.78 -13.63
CA THR A 228 4.66 2.50 -12.19
C THR A 228 3.66 3.48 -11.57
N TRP A 229 2.86 2.98 -10.62
CA TRP A 229 1.96 3.81 -9.80
C TRP A 229 1.91 3.25 -8.37
N PRO A 230 2.91 3.57 -7.52
CA PRO A 230 2.88 3.26 -6.10
C PRO A 230 1.85 4.12 -5.36
N ALA A 231 1.18 3.53 -4.36
CA ALA A 231 0.23 4.26 -3.53
C ALA A 231 0.27 3.83 -2.06
N PHE A 232 0.17 4.82 -1.17
CA PHE A 232 -0.11 4.72 0.25
C PHE A 232 -1.33 5.56 0.57
N TRP A 233 -2.42 4.90 0.93
CA TRP A 233 -3.74 5.51 0.95
C TRP A 233 -4.67 4.79 1.91
N MET A 234 -5.88 5.31 2.06
CA MET A 234 -6.85 4.80 3.01
C MET A 234 -8.26 4.82 2.45
N MET A 235 -9.02 3.78 2.79
CA MET A 235 -10.45 3.65 2.50
C MET A 235 -11.24 3.41 3.79
N PRO A 236 -12.53 3.77 3.86
CA PRO A 236 -13.33 3.52 5.05
C PRO A 236 -13.58 2.01 5.22
N GLU A 237 -13.79 1.57 6.45
CA GLU A 237 -14.31 0.21 6.72
C GLU A 237 -15.72 0.04 6.14
N ASP A 238 -16.59 1.03 6.37
CA ASP A 238 -17.92 1.06 5.77
C ASP A 238 -17.90 1.76 4.40
N GLN A 239 -17.94 0.92 3.37
CA GLN A 239 -18.02 1.31 1.96
C GLN A 239 -19.43 1.12 1.37
N SER A 240 -20.45 0.90 2.20
CA SER A 240 -21.83 0.60 1.73
C SER A 240 -22.44 1.68 0.83
N LYS A 241 -22.01 2.94 0.98
CA LYS A 241 -22.41 4.06 0.13
C LYS A 241 -21.79 4.06 -1.27
N GLY A 242 -20.79 3.20 -1.50
CA GLY A 242 -20.00 3.17 -2.71
C GLY A 242 -19.06 4.36 -2.85
N TRP A 243 -18.09 4.23 -3.75
CA TRP A 243 -17.17 5.31 -4.09
C TRP A 243 -17.84 6.31 -5.06
N PRO A 244 -17.57 7.63 -4.99
CA PRO A 244 -16.70 8.32 -4.02
C PRO A 244 -17.43 8.77 -2.75
N LEU A 245 -18.70 8.40 -2.57
CA LEU A 245 -19.53 8.82 -1.42
C LEU A 245 -18.96 8.29 -0.09
N CYS A 246 -18.31 7.14 -0.11
CA CYS A 246 -17.72 6.56 1.09
C CYS A 246 -16.47 7.33 1.57
N GLY A 247 -15.78 8.05 0.69
CA GLY A 247 -14.54 8.77 0.97
C GLY A 247 -13.28 7.96 0.65
N GLU A 248 -12.20 8.66 0.30
CA GLU A 248 -10.85 8.13 0.06
C GLU A 248 -9.82 9.18 0.50
N ILE A 249 -8.72 8.72 1.11
CA ILE A 249 -7.61 9.58 1.56
C ILE A 249 -6.31 9.02 0.97
N ASP A 250 -5.74 9.73 0.01
CA ASP A 250 -4.48 9.38 -0.63
C ASP A 250 -3.36 10.16 0.07
N ILE A 251 -2.59 9.44 0.89
CA ILE A 251 -1.50 10.03 1.68
C ILE A 251 -0.30 10.31 0.78
N MET A 252 -0.02 9.36 -0.12
CA MET A 252 1.02 9.47 -1.13
C MET A 252 0.62 8.66 -2.36
N GLU A 253 0.62 9.33 -3.51
CA GLU A 253 0.68 8.72 -4.82
C GLU A 253 1.83 9.32 -5.64
N GLU A 254 2.40 8.52 -6.52
CA GLU A 254 3.34 8.92 -7.56
C GLU A 254 3.04 8.12 -8.83
N VAL A 255 3.39 8.69 -9.98
CA VAL A 255 3.31 7.99 -11.27
C VAL A 255 4.65 8.13 -11.99
N GLY A 256 5.18 7.02 -12.48
CA GLY A 256 6.57 6.97 -12.96
C GLY A 256 6.88 7.82 -14.20
N PHE A 257 5.86 8.38 -14.88
CA PHE A 257 6.05 9.37 -15.95
C PHE A 257 6.28 10.79 -15.42
N GLU A 258 5.91 11.05 -14.16
CA GLU A 258 6.10 12.30 -13.41
C GLU A 258 6.89 12.00 -12.13
N GLN A 259 7.99 11.26 -12.28
CA GLN A 259 8.84 10.86 -11.17
C GLN A 259 9.25 12.07 -10.31
N ASP A 260 9.37 11.83 -9.00
CA ASP A 260 9.67 12.83 -7.98
C ASP A 260 8.52 13.82 -7.70
N ALA A 261 7.36 13.72 -8.37
CA ALA A 261 6.16 14.47 -8.00
C ALA A 261 5.27 13.64 -7.06
N ILE A 262 5.18 14.06 -5.80
CA ILE A 262 4.37 13.39 -4.79
C ILE A 262 3.02 14.06 -4.68
N HIS A 263 1.94 13.28 -4.78
CA HIS A 263 0.57 13.75 -4.69
C HIS A 263 -0.07 13.32 -3.37
N ALA A 264 -0.82 14.24 -2.75
CA ALA A 264 -1.84 13.91 -1.75
C ALA A 264 -3.19 14.37 -2.26
N THR A 265 -4.19 13.52 -2.09
CA THR A 265 -5.53 13.73 -2.64
C THR A 265 -6.58 13.26 -1.64
N VAL A 266 -7.75 13.90 -1.65
CA VAL A 266 -8.94 13.33 -1.00
C VAL A 266 -10.10 13.29 -1.98
N HIS A 267 -10.84 12.19 -1.96
CA HIS A 267 -12.02 12.00 -2.79
C HIS A 267 -13.28 11.92 -1.95
N THR A 268 -14.31 12.60 -2.42
CA THR A 268 -15.64 12.68 -1.80
C THR A 268 -16.70 12.74 -2.89
N ALA A 269 -17.98 12.66 -2.51
CA ALA A 269 -19.09 12.87 -3.44
C ALA A 269 -19.00 14.24 -4.14
N LYS A 270 -18.63 15.29 -3.39
CA LYS A 270 -18.52 16.67 -3.89
C LYS A 270 -17.21 16.90 -4.65
N TYR A 271 -16.11 16.34 -4.18
CA TYR A 271 -14.74 16.58 -4.66
C TYR A 271 -14.13 15.29 -5.19
N ASN A 272 -14.15 15.10 -6.50
CA ASN A 272 -13.57 13.93 -7.17
C ASN A 272 -13.24 14.27 -8.63
N TRP A 273 -12.49 13.37 -9.29
CA TRP A 273 -12.04 13.58 -10.66
C TRP A 273 -13.17 13.73 -11.68
N ALA A 274 -14.30 13.04 -11.50
CA ALA A 274 -15.43 13.14 -12.43
C ALA A 274 -16.07 14.55 -12.43
N ASN A 275 -15.97 15.26 -11.31
CA ASN A 275 -16.47 16.63 -11.15
C ASN A 275 -15.41 17.70 -11.48
N ASN A 276 -14.18 17.32 -11.84
CA ASN A 276 -13.06 18.21 -12.15
C ASN A 276 -12.77 19.25 -11.04
N ASN A 277 -12.94 18.85 -9.78
CA ASN A 277 -12.83 19.74 -8.61
C ASN A 277 -12.25 19.05 -7.37
N VAL A 278 -11.52 17.95 -7.56
CA VAL A 278 -10.89 17.21 -6.48
C VAL A 278 -10.02 18.12 -5.60
N LYS A 279 -9.80 17.71 -4.35
CA LYS A 279 -8.85 18.39 -3.47
C LYS A 279 -7.54 17.63 -3.52
N THR A 280 -6.55 18.20 -4.20
CA THR A 280 -5.22 17.60 -4.40
C THR A 280 -4.14 18.66 -4.32
N ALA A 281 -2.92 18.27 -3.96
CA ALA A 281 -1.72 19.06 -4.16
C ALA A 281 -0.55 18.14 -4.51
N SER A 282 0.46 18.69 -5.18
CA SER A 282 1.71 18.00 -5.46
C SER A 282 2.92 18.78 -4.98
N VAL A 283 3.99 18.04 -4.66
CA VAL A 283 5.28 18.62 -4.27
C VAL A 283 6.44 17.87 -4.92
N PRO A 284 7.41 18.58 -5.54
CA PRO A 284 8.64 17.96 -6.01
C PRO A 284 9.47 17.46 -4.82
N THR A 285 9.82 16.19 -4.85
CA THR A 285 10.59 15.49 -3.83
C THR A 285 11.68 14.68 -4.53
N ALA A 286 12.88 15.23 -4.62
CA ALA A 286 13.97 14.56 -5.32
C ALA A 286 14.46 13.32 -4.57
N GLY A 287 14.75 12.26 -5.30
CA GLY A 287 15.45 11.09 -4.78
C GLY A 287 14.54 9.99 -4.24
N VAL A 288 13.23 10.05 -4.53
CA VAL A 288 12.23 9.08 -4.05
C VAL A 288 12.51 7.65 -4.49
N THR A 289 13.29 7.47 -5.56
CA THR A 289 13.69 6.17 -6.10
C THR A 289 15.04 5.67 -5.59
N THR A 290 15.82 6.52 -4.93
CA THR A 290 17.19 6.22 -4.46
C THR A 290 17.33 6.28 -2.94
N GLY A 291 16.32 6.79 -2.24
CA GLY A 291 16.30 6.92 -0.79
C GLY A 291 14.89 6.86 -0.24
N TYR A 292 14.82 6.77 1.08
CA TYR A 292 13.56 6.73 1.81
C TYR A 292 13.11 8.14 2.20
N HIS A 293 11.82 8.39 2.03
CA HIS A 293 11.13 9.58 2.51
C HIS A 293 10.01 9.18 3.46
N THR A 294 9.61 10.10 4.33
CA THR A 294 8.46 9.90 5.22
C THR A 294 7.25 10.63 4.65
N TYR A 295 6.18 9.88 4.40
CA TYR A 295 4.91 10.39 3.88
C TYR A 295 3.88 10.34 5.00
N THR A 296 3.25 11.47 5.29
CA THR A 296 2.40 11.62 6.48
C THR A 296 1.11 12.33 6.15
N MET A 297 0.00 11.82 6.71
CA MET A 297 -1.27 12.54 6.83
C MET A 297 -1.59 12.74 8.30
N GLU A 298 -1.68 14.01 8.73
CA GLU A 298 -2.31 14.36 10.00
C GLU A 298 -3.78 14.66 9.73
N TRP A 299 -4.65 13.80 10.26
CA TRP A 299 -6.10 13.85 10.04
C TRP A 299 -6.82 14.20 11.34
N TYR A 300 -7.52 15.33 11.29
CA TYR A 300 -8.33 15.90 12.35
C TYR A 300 -9.82 15.89 11.97
N GLU A 301 -10.67 16.26 12.91
CA GLU A 301 -12.11 16.40 12.67
C GLU A 301 -12.45 17.52 11.67
N ASP A 302 -11.68 18.61 11.71
CA ASP A 302 -11.94 19.83 10.96
C ASP A 302 -11.00 20.04 9.77
N HIS A 303 -9.93 19.27 9.64
CA HIS A 303 -8.99 19.35 8.51
C HIS A 303 -8.11 18.10 8.39
N MET A 304 -7.38 18.03 7.27
CA MET A 304 -6.25 17.13 7.09
C MET A 304 -5.07 17.93 6.53
N ASP A 305 -3.87 17.57 6.97
CA ASP A 305 -2.60 18.14 6.54
C ASP A 305 -1.67 17.02 6.02
N GLY A 306 -1.16 17.17 4.81
CA GLY A 306 -0.25 16.21 4.17
C GLY A 306 1.20 16.71 4.12
N PHE A 307 2.14 15.82 4.41
CA PHE A 307 3.56 16.14 4.55
C PHE A 307 4.45 15.14 3.81
N VAL A 308 5.60 15.64 3.34
CA VAL A 308 6.76 14.84 2.96
C VAL A 308 7.95 15.29 3.79
N ASP A 309 8.62 14.35 4.49
CA ASP A 309 9.74 14.62 5.39
C ASP A 309 9.47 15.75 6.40
N GLY A 310 8.26 15.75 6.98
CA GLY A 310 7.80 16.75 7.94
C GLY A 310 7.50 18.14 7.34
N LYS A 311 7.63 18.33 6.02
CA LYS A 311 7.26 19.57 5.33
C LYS A 311 5.84 19.47 4.79
N LYS A 312 4.95 20.33 5.31
CA LYS A 312 3.57 20.39 4.85
C LYS A 312 3.50 20.93 3.41
N TYR A 313 2.72 20.27 2.56
CA TYR A 313 2.42 20.73 1.19
C TYR A 313 0.94 20.65 0.83
N PHE A 314 0.14 19.92 1.61
CA PHE A 314 -1.28 19.75 1.40
C PHE A 314 -2.07 20.13 2.65
N THR A 315 -3.21 20.80 2.46
CA THR A 315 -4.22 21.03 3.49
C THR A 315 -5.61 20.97 2.85
N VAL A 316 -6.52 20.20 3.44
CA VAL A 316 -7.95 20.24 3.10
C VAL A 316 -8.76 20.45 4.38
N LYS A 317 -9.75 21.35 4.34
CA LYS A 317 -10.58 21.69 5.49
C LYS A 317 -11.96 21.08 5.35
N ASN A 318 -12.53 20.67 6.47
CA ASN A 318 -13.95 20.38 6.59
C ASN A 318 -14.72 21.69 6.46
N GLU A 319 -15.45 21.84 5.36
CA GLU A 319 -16.23 23.06 5.08
C GLU A 319 -17.50 23.17 5.93
N GLY A 320 -17.82 22.15 6.74
CA GLY A 320 -19.05 22.11 7.54
C GLY A 320 -20.31 21.94 6.68
N THR A 321 -20.17 21.55 5.41
CA THR A 321 -21.31 21.41 4.46
C THR A 321 -21.90 20.01 4.37
N GLY A 322 -21.52 19.12 5.29
CA GLY A 322 -22.06 17.76 5.39
C GLY A 322 -21.21 16.68 4.69
N GLU A 323 -21.72 15.46 4.74
CA GLU A 323 -20.96 14.24 4.42
C GLU A 323 -20.50 14.17 2.95
N ASP A 324 -21.26 14.75 2.02
CA ASP A 324 -20.87 14.80 0.60
C ASP A 324 -19.53 15.53 0.40
N SER A 325 -19.22 16.49 1.28
CA SER A 325 -17.96 17.23 1.28
C SER A 325 -16.91 16.69 2.25
N TRP A 326 -17.34 15.95 3.28
CA TRP A 326 -16.48 15.47 4.36
C TRP A 326 -16.99 14.14 4.95
N PRO A 327 -16.78 13.01 4.25
CA PRO A 327 -17.10 11.67 4.76
C PRO A 327 -16.03 11.13 5.74
N PHE A 328 -15.07 11.97 6.13
CA PHE A 328 -13.88 11.60 6.91
C PHE A 328 -14.10 11.72 8.42
N ASN A 329 -15.21 11.17 8.90
CA ASN A 329 -15.62 11.17 10.32
C ASN A 329 -15.95 9.77 10.85
N LYS A 330 -15.36 8.74 10.21
CA LYS A 330 -15.53 7.29 10.51
C LYS A 330 -14.18 6.58 10.42
N ASN A 331 -14.14 5.27 10.65
CA ASN A 331 -12.88 4.52 10.61
C ASN A 331 -12.42 4.24 9.18
N PHE A 332 -11.13 4.47 8.92
CA PHE A 332 -10.42 4.18 7.67
C PHE A 332 -9.27 3.21 7.92
N HIS A 333 -9.06 2.28 6.98
CA HIS A 333 -7.96 1.31 6.99
C HIS A 333 -6.89 1.72 5.98
N VAL A 334 -5.64 1.31 6.22
CA VAL A 334 -4.50 1.59 5.34
C VAL A 334 -4.45 0.59 4.20
N ILE A 335 -4.00 1.05 3.02
CA ILE A 335 -3.72 0.27 1.83
C ILE A 335 -2.33 0.65 1.31
N PHE A 336 -1.56 -0.37 0.93
CA PHE A 336 -0.36 -0.23 0.12
C PHE A 336 -0.52 -1.04 -1.16
N ASN A 337 -0.17 -0.45 -2.30
CA ASN A 337 -0.05 -1.19 -3.56
C ASN A 337 0.97 -0.56 -4.51
N LEU A 338 1.32 -1.34 -5.53
CA LEU A 338 2.04 -0.88 -6.70
C LEU A 338 1.26 -1.27 -7.95
N ALA A 339 0.51 -0.32 -8.52
CA ALA A 339 -0.18 -0.51 -9.78
C ALA A 339 0.79 -0.43 -10.97
N VAL A 340 0.39 -1.02 -12.10
CA VAL A 340 1.10 -0.96 -13.38
C VAL A 340 0.15 -0.42 -14.44
N GLY A 341 0.51 0.69 -15.06
CA GLY A 341 -0.29 1.34 -16.08
C GLY A 341 -1.55 1.98 -15.51
N GLY A 342 -2.71 1.61 -16.05
CA GLY A 342 -3.98 2.26 -15.71
C GLY A 342 -4.14 3.63 -16.37
N VAL A 343 -5.28 4.28 -16.10
CA VAL A 343 -5.64 5.56 -16.70
C VAL A 343 -4.65 6.68 -16.37
N TRP A 344 -4.02 6.64 -15.20
CA TRP A 344 -3.07 7.65 -14.76
C TRP A 344 -1.62 7.15 -14.87
N GLY A 345 -1.24 6.10 -14.15
CA GLY A 345 0.13 5.55 -14.20
C GLY A 345 0.61 5.18 -15.62
N GLY A 346 -0.32 4.78 -16.51
CA GLY A 346 -0.07 4.44 -17.90
C GLY A 346 -0.44 5.52 -18.90
N MET A 347 -0.73 6.74 -18.47
CA MET A 347 -1.18 7.83 -19.35
C MET A 347 -0.17 8.13 -20.48
N ASN A 348 1.12 8.00 -20.18
CA ASN A 348 2.21 8.14 -21.15
C ASN A 348 2.79 6.79 -21.63
N GLY A 349 2.04 5.70 -21.44
CA GLY A 349 2.46 4.34 -21.75
C GLY A 349 3.10 3.60 -20.56
N VAL A 350 3.54 2.37 -20.83
CA VAL A 350 4.22 1.49 -19.88
C VAL A 350 5.49 0.97 -20.55
N ASP A 351 6.66 1.23 -19.96
CA ASP A 351 7.92 0.68 -20.47
C ASP A 351 7.99 -0.81 -20.14
N ALA A 352 8.05 -1.65 -21.17
CA ALA A 352 7.98 -3.09 -21.01
C ALA A 352 9.31 -3.73 -20.54
N ASN A 353 10.39 -2.95 -20.42
CA ASN A 353 11.77 -3.43 -20.17
C ASN A 353 12.32 -3.06 -18.78
N ILE A 354 11.58 -2.32 -17.95
CA ILE A 354 12.05 -1.86 -16.63
C ILE A 354 11.77 -2.84 -15.48
N TRP A 355 11.00 -3.90 -15.74
CA TRP A 355 10.52 -4.82 -14.70
C TRP A 355 11.60 -5.83 -14.30
N PRO A 356 11.74 -6.17 -13.02
CA PRO A 356 10.87 -5.80 -11.90
C PRO A 356 11.11 -4.39 -11.32
N ARG A 357 10.09 -3.88 -10.61
CA ARG A 357 10.14 -2.62 -9.84
C ARG A 357 9.47 -2.79 -8.50
N ALA A 358 10.07 -2.25 -7.44
CA ALA A 358 9.61 -2.45 -6.07
C ALA A 358 9.40 -1.13 -5.32
N MET A 359 8.30 -1.10 -4.57
CA MET A 359 8.07 -0.16 -3.47
C MET A 359 8.56 -0.81 -2.18
N LEU A 360 9.43 -0.12 -1.44
CA LEU A 360 9.98 -0.58 -0.18
C LEU A 360 9.39 0.24 0.95
N VAL A 361 8.80 -0.42 1.95
CA VAL A 361 8.25 0.22 3.16
C VAL A 361 9.10 -0.22 4.35
N ASP A 362 9.75 0.74 4.98
CA ASP A 362 10.57 0.53 6.18
C ASP A 362 9.69 0.33 7.41
N TRP A 363 8.73 1.21 7.60
CA TRP A 363 7.72 1.08 8.64
C TRP A 363 6.46 1.87 8.27
N VAL A 364 5.36 1.51 8.91
CA VAL A 364 4.14 2.31 8.98
C VAL A 364 3.73 2.46 10.44
N ARG A 365 3.35 3.67 10.82
CA ARG A 365 3.01 4.04 12.20
C ARG A 365 1.75 4.90 12.22
N VAL A 366 0.92 4.64 13.22
CA VAL A 366 -0.32 5.37 13.47
C VAL A 366 -0.30 5.91 14.89
N TYR A 367 -0.53 7.21 15.00
CA TYR A 367 -0.57 7.93 16.27
C TYR A 367 -1.92 8.62 16.46
N GLN A 368 -2.32 8.81 17.72
CA GLN A 368 -3.55 9.54 18.09
C GLN A 368 -3.27 10.51 19.24
N LYS A 369 -4.12 11.53 19.39
CA LYS A 369 -4.09 12.52 20.48
C LYS A 369 -5.01 12.11 21.62
#